data_AF-A0A4Y4C920-F1
#
_entry.id   AF-A0A4Y4C920-F1
#
_cell.length_a   1.000
_cell.length_b   1.000
_cell.length_c   1.000
_cell.angle_alpha   90.00
_cell.angle_beta   90.00
_cell.angle_gamma   90.00
#
_symmetry.space_group_name_H-M   'P 1'
#
loop_
_entity.id
_entity.type
_entity.pdbx_description
1 polymer ?
#
loop_
_entity_poly.entity_id
_entity_poly.type
_entity_poly.pdbx_seq_one_letter_code
_entity_poly.pdbx_strand_id
1 'polypeptide(L)'
;MEDWVPLAGALGAVGINSNKATRDDVLSLVTDIFEDDRVYIGTIEPGPLRTYLTPIPGSTSADKLVETIFSSTDPSGDMMTYFVAENED
;
A
#
# COMPACT_ATOMS: atom_id res chain seq x y z
N MET A 1 -16.20 -10.32 1.15
CA MET A 1 -15.36 -10.39 -0.07
C MET A 1 -14.07 -9.74 0.35
N GLU A 2 -12.92 -10.38 0.13
CA GLU A 2 -11.62 -9.82 0.51
C GLU A 2 -11.29 -8.64 -0.44
N ASP A 3 -12.05 -7.54 -0.35
CA ASP A 3 -11.91 -6.37 -1.22
C ASP A 3 -10.68 -5.56 -0.80
N TRP A 4 -9.53 -6.07 -1.23
CA TRP A 4 -8.27 -5.38 -1.15
C TRP A 4 -7.55 -5.47 -2.48
N VAL A 5 -6.72 -4.46 -2.75
CA VAL A 5 -5.80 -4.44 -3.88
C VAL A 5 -4.38 -4.22 -3.37
N PRO A 6 -3.34 -4.79 -4.00
CA PRO A 6 -1.98 -4.40 -3.70
C PRO A 6 -1.79 -2.89 -3.90
N LEU A 7 -0.91 -2.24 -3.13
CA LEU A 7 -0.63 -0.80 -3.30
C LEU A 7 -0.13 -0.49 -4.71
N ALA A 8 0.63 -1.39 -5.33
CA ALA A 8 1.01 -1.29 -6.74
C ALA A 8 -0.20 -1.35 -7.70
N GLY A 9 -1.25 -2.11 -7.34
CA GLY A 9 -2.52 -2.15 -8.07
C GLY A 9 -3.32 -0.85 -7.89
N ALA A 10 -3.31 -0.26 -6.69
CA ALA A 10 -3.93 1.03 -6.42
C ALA A 10 -3.31 2.15 -7.25
N LEU A 11 -1.98 2.16 -7.44
CA LEU A 11 -1.32 3.05 -8.41
C LEU A 11 -1.86 2.87 -9.83
N GLY A 12 -2.07 1.63 -10.25
CA GLY A 12 -2.67 1.31 -11.53
C GLY A 12 -4.08 1.90 -11.69
N ALA A 13 -4.88 1.89 -10.62
CA ALA A 13 -6.23 2.45 -10.62
C ALA A 13 -6.24 3.98 -10.81
N VAL A 14 -5.18 4.68 -10.38
CA VAL A 14 -4.98 6.12 -10.63
C VAL A 14 -4.17 6.41 -11.90
N GLY A 15 -3.94 5.40 -12.75
CA GLY A 15 -3.28 5.55 -14.05
C GLY A 15 -1.75 5.58 -14.00
N ILE A 16 -1.16 5.20 -12.87
CA ILE A 16 0.30 5.20 -12.66
C ILE A 16 0.83 3.77 -12.78
N ASN A 17 1.84 3.57 -13.62
CA ASN A 17 2.54 2.28 -13.71
C ASN A 17 3.48 2.13 -12.51
N SER A 18 3.23 1.16 -11.63
CA SER A 18 4.02 0.93 -10.41
C SER A 18 5.52 0.76 -10.68
N ASN A 19 5.93 0.19 -11.83
CA ASN A 19 7.33 0.02 -12.20
C ASN A 19 8.03 1.34 -12.60
N LYS A 20 7.25 2.42 -12.76
CA LYS A 20 7.72 3.77 -13.09
C LYS A 20 7.29 4.81 -12.06
N ALA A 21 6.59 4.40 -11.01
CA ALA A 21 6.12 5.30 -9.98
C ALA A 21 7.30 5.92 -9.25
N THR A 22 7.28 7.24 -9.14
CA THR A 22 8.27 7.99 -8.36
C THR A 22 7.90 7.98 -6.88
N ARG A 23 8.85 8.40 -6.03
CA ARG A 23 8.58 8.55 -4.60
C ARG A 23 7.39 9.49 -4.34
N ASP A 24 7.29 10.56 -5.10
CA ASP A 24 6.23 11.57 -4.96
C ASP A 24 4.86 11.02 -5.38
N ASP A 25 4.81 10.19 -6.44
CA ASP A 25 3.57 9.52 -6.86
C ASP A 25 3.01 8.62 -5.75
N VAL A 26 3.89 7.82 -5.14
CA VAL A 26 3.51 6.91 -4.05
C VAL A 26 3.16 7.69 -2.79
N LEU A 27 3.91 8.75 -2.47
CA LEU A 27 3.63 9.61 -1.32
C LEU A 27 2.26 10.28 -1.45
N SER A 28 1.92 10.81 -2.62
CA SER A 28 0.61 11.39 -2.88
C SER A 28 -0.50 10.37 -2.62
N LEU A 29 -0.41 9.18 -3.24
CA LEU A 29 -1.41 8.14 -3.08
C LEU A 29 -1.57 7.67 -1.62
N VAL A 30 -0.45 7.42 -0.93
CA VAL A 30 -0.47 6.98 0.48
C VAL A 30 -1.06 8.05 1.39
N THR A 31 -0.76 9.32 1.13
CA THR A 31 -1.33 10.45 1.88
C THR A 31 -2.85 10.50 1.69
N ASP A 32 -3.32 10.43 0.44
CA ASP A 32 -4.76 10.41 0.14
C ASP A 32 -5.48 9.24 0.83
N ILE A 33 -4.87 8.05 0.87
CA ILE A 33 -5.42 6.89 1.57
C ILE A 33 -5.46 7.09 3.09
N PHE A 34 -4.43 7.70 3.69
CA PHE A 34 -4.39 7.93 5.14
C PHE A 34 -5.38 9.01 5.61
N GLU A 35 -5.72 9.94 4.72
CA GLU A 35 -6.71 10.99 4.98
C GLU A 35 -8.15 10.52 4.74
N ASP A 36 -8.36 9.38 4.07
CA ASP A 36 -9.67 8.79 3.78
C ASP A 36 -10.03 7.72 4.82
N ASP A 37 -11.09 7.97 5.60
CA ASP A 37 -11.55 7.07 6.65
C ASP A 37 -12.27 5.81 6.14
N ARG A 38 -12.54 5.73 4.83
CA ARG A 38 -13.22 4.57 4.21
C ARG A 38 -12.24 3.47 3.81
N VAL A 39 -10.95 3.78 3.76
CA VAL A 39 -9.91 2.84 3.33
C VAL A 39 -8.76 2.80 4.33
N TYR A 40 -7.95 1.75 4.25
CA TYR A 40 -6.74 1.63 5.06
C TYR A 40 -5.65 0.86 4.33
N ILE A 41 -4.41 1.03 4.78
CA ILE A 41 -3.26 0.24 4.30
C ILE A 41 -2.90 -0.84 5.32
N GLY A 42 -2.48 -2.00 4.82
CA GLY A 42 -1.86 -3.05 5.64
C GLY A 42 -0.71 -3.74 4.91
N THR A 43 -0.03 -4.64 5.61
CA THR A 43 0.98 -5.53 5.04
C THR A 43 0.36 -6.84 4.58
N ILE A 44 0.92 -7.36 3.50
CA ILE A 44 0.64 -8.67 2.91
C ILE A 44 1.80 -9.58 3.28
N GLU A 45 1.57 -10.51 4.19
CA GLU A 45 2.59 -11.47 4.62
C GLU A 45 2.25 -12.87 4.11
N PRO A 46 3.14 -13.49 3.29
CA PRO A 46 2.90 -14.84 2.80
C PRO A 46 3.03 -15.86 3.95
N GLY A 47 1.95 -16.60 4.21
CA GLY A 47 1.94 -17.74 5.11
C GLY A 47 2.00 -19.08 4.36
N PRO A 48 2.31 -20.19 5.06
CA PRO A 48 2.43 -21.51 4.44
C PRO A 48 1.12 -22.06 3.85
N LEU A 49 -0.03 -21.55 4.30
CA LEU A 49 -1.37 -22.02 3.87
C LEU A 49 -2.31 -20.89 3.45
N ARG A 50 -1.98 -19.64 3.75
CA ARG A 50 -2.79 -18.45 3.43
C ARG A 50 -1.95 -17.18 3.50
N THR A 51 -2.44 -16.12 2.88
CA THR A 51 -1.93 -14.76 3.06
C THR A 51 -2.44 -14.17 4.37
N TYR A 52 -1.58 -13.49 5.12
CA TYR A 52 -1.97 -12.70 6.28
C TYR A 52 -2.03 -11.23 5.89
N LEU A 53 -3.15 -10.59 6.22
CA LEU A 53 -3.39 -9.17 6.01
C LEU A 53 -3.37 -8.49 7.37
N THR A 54 -2.37 -7.66 7.61
CA THR A 54 -2.19 -6.98 8.89
C THR A 54 -2.28 -5.47 8.67
N PRO A 55 -3.31 -4.77 9.19
CA PRO A 55 -3.37 -3.31 9.11
C PRO A 55 -2.11 -2.67 9.71
N ILE A 56 -1.56 -1.67 9.04
CA ILE A 56 -0.45 -0.91 9.64
C ILE A 56 -0.99 -0.05 10.78
N PRO A 57 -0.19 0.26 11.82
CA PRO A 57 -0.63 1.14 12.89
C PRO A 57 -1.01 2.52 12.33
N GLY A 58 -2.16 3.07 12.73
CA GLY A 58 -2.62 4.41 12.31
C GLY A 58 -1.73 5.58 12.74
N SER A 59 -0.70 5.33 13.57
CA SER A 59 0.35 6.30 13.90
C SER A 59 1.51 6.32 12.88
N THR A 60 1.49 5.45 11.89
CA THR A 60 2.48 5.44 10.79
C THR A 60 2.25 6.67 9.92
N SER A 61 3.31 7.46 9.67
CA SER A 61 3.21 8.56 8.71
C SER A 61 3.42 8.07 7.28
N ALA A 62 2.78 8.76 6.31
CA ALA A 62 2.93 8.45 4.89
C ALA A 62 4.40 8.49 4.45
N ASP A 63 5.15 9.53 4.86
CA ASP A 63 6.58 9.66 4.58
C ASP A 63 7.39 8.44 5.01
N LYS A 64 7.12 7.90 6.20
CA LYS A 64 7.86 6.76 6.77
C LYS A 64 7.54 5.46 6.03
N LEU A 65 6.27 5.27 5.66
CA LEU A 65 5.87 4.13 4.85
C LEU A 65 6.55 4.20 3.46
N VAL A 66 6.50 5.35 2.81
CA VAL A 66 7.12 5.54 1.49
C VAL A 66 8.65 5.45 1.55
N GLU A 67 9.29 5.97 2.61
CA GLU A 67 10.72 5.76 2.84
C GLU A 67 11.07 4.28 2.90
N THR A 68 10.23 3.48 3.57
CA THR A 68 10.42 2.02 3.67
C THR A 68 10.30 1.36 2.30
N ILE A 69 9.27 1.69 1.52
CA ILE A 69 9.04 1.17 0.15
C ILE A 69 10.23 1.50 -0.78
N PHE A 70 10.79 2.70 -0.68
CA PHE A 70 11.90 3.14 -1.53
C PHE A 70 13.28 2.86 -0.93
N SER A 71 13.36 2.13 0.19
CA SER A 71 14.62 1.72 0.79
C SER A 71 15.29 0.53 0.10
N SER A 72 14.52 -0.24 -0.69
CA SER A 72 15.03 -1.36 -1.49
C SER A 72 15.35 -0.96 -2.94
N THR A 73 15.97 -1.89 -3.67
CA THR A 73 16.23 -1.75 -5.10
C THR A 73 15.02 -2.08 -5.98
N ASP A 74 13.93 -2.62 -5.41
CA ASP A 74 12.69 -2.95 -6.13
C ASP A 74 11.46 -2.38 -5.40
N PRO A 75 11.24 -1.05 -5.47
CA PRO A 75 10.07 -0.42 -4.86
C PRO A 75 8.74 -0.96 -5.40
N SER A 76 8.70 -1.39 -6.67
CA SER A 76 7.49 -1.97 -7.27
C SER A 76 7.13 -3.30 -6.62
N GLY A 77 8.14 -4.17 -6.42
CA GLY A 77 8.01 -5.39 -5.65
C GLY A 77 7.61 -5.12 -4.20
N ASP A 78 8.20 -4.12 -3.55
CA ASP A 78 7.86 -3.77 -2.17
C ASP A 78 6.42 -3.27 -2.05
N MET A 79 5.92 -2.48 -3.01
CA MET A 79 4.51 -2.06 -3.03
C MET A 79 3.53 -3.24 -3.15
N MET A 80 3.96 -4.38 -3.71
CA MET A 80 3.15 -5.60 -3.75
C MET A 80 3.08 -6.31 -2.38
N THR A 81 3.87 -5.88 -1.39
CA THR A 81 3.81 -6.38 -0.01
C THR A 81 2.87 -5.56 0.88
N TYR A 82 2.22 -4.53 0.31
CA TYR A 82 1.20 -3.73 0.98
C TYR A 82 -0.13 -3.87 0.25
N PHE A 83 -1.23 -3.79 0.98
CA PHE A 83 -2.57 -3.73 0.43
C PHE A 83 -3.29 -2.44 0.82
N VAL A 84 -4.28 -2.07 0.02
CA VAL A 84 -5.29 -1.07 0.32
C VAL A 84 -6.63 -1.80 0.36
N ALA A 85 -7.41 -1.62 1.41
CA ALA A 85 -8.73 -2.23 1.56
C ALA A 85 -9.75 -1.21 2.07
N GLU A 86 -11.01 -1.49 1.83
CA GLU A 86 -12.12 -0.75 2.45
C GLU A 86 -12.27 -1.15 3.92
N ASN A 87 -12.60 -0.19 4.78
CA ASN A 87 -13.03 -0.47 6.14
C ASN A 87 -14.43 -1.12 6.06
N GLU A 88 -14.57 -2.34 6.59
CA GLU A 88 -15.89 -2.96 6.76
C GLU A 88 -16.57 -2.30 7.98
N ASP A 89 -17.65 -1.55 7.75
CA ASP A 89 -18.55 -0.99 8.79
C ASP A 89 -19.19 -2.08 9.67
#